data_AF-A0A3M8SNG3-F1
#
_entry.id   AF-A0A3M8SNG3-F1
#
_cell.length_a   1.000
_cell.length_b   1.000
_cell.length_c   1.000
_cell.angle_alpha   90.00
_cell.angle_beta   90.00
_cell.angle_gamma   90.00
#
_symmetry.space_group_name_H-M   'P 1'
#
loop_
_entity.id
_entity.type
_entity.pdbx_description
1 polymer ?
#
loop_
_entity_poly.entity_id
_entity_poly.type
_entity_poly.pdbx_seq_one_letter_code
_entity_poly.pdbx_strand_id
1 'polypeptide(L)'
;MNQPSLTPDQITILGPVDSAALEAREVIRKFHEAFDGHDAHAMEDLVAEDCIIENTGPAPDGARLVGRAACLANWQAIARSTGTRFVREEVFVVGERVVIRWRYCWGDDDASSIRGLNLMRVQGGRIVEAMGYVKA
;
A
#
# COMPACT_ATOMS: atom_id res chain seq x y z
N MET A 1 -1.77 20.23 -8.71
CA MET A 1 -2.74 19.13 -8.93
C MET A 1 -3.69 19.10 -7.75
N ASN A 2 -5.01 19.25 -7.97
CA ASN A 2 -6.00 19.50 -6.91
C ASN A 2 -6.89 18.30 -6.55
N GLN A 3 -6.53 17.07 -6.97
CA GLN A 3 -7.34 15.91 -6.59
C GLN A 3 -7.00 15.50 -5.14
N PRO A 4 -7.96 15.55 -4.20
CA PRO A 4 -7.71 15.14 -2.83
C PRO A 4 -7.47 13.63 -2.78
N SER A 5 -6.49 13.22 -1.96
CA SER A 5 -6.28 11.81 -1.64
C SER A 5 -7.45 11.30 -0.81
N LEU A 6 -7.87 10.06 -1.03
CA LEU A 6 -8.79 9.40 -0.10
C LEU A 6 -8.20 9.38 1.32
N THR A 7 -9.04 9.55 2.34
CA THR A 7 -8.62 9.39 3.73
C THR A 7 -8.38 7.91 4.05
N PRO A 8 -7.60 7.58 5.09
CA PRO A 8 -7.36 6.19 5.50
C PRO A 8 -8.63 5.35 5.70
N ASP A 9 -9.75 5.96 6.09
CA ASP A 9 -11.03 5.29 6.34
C ASP A 9 -11.85 4.97 5.07
N GLN A 10 -11.54 5.60 3.94
CA GLN A 10 -12.25 5.45 2.68
C GLN A 10 -11.83 4.16 1.94
N ILE A 11 -12.09 3.04 2.60
CA ILE A 11 -11.88 1.67 2.11
C ILE A 11 -13.26 1.06 1.88
N THR A 12 -13.52 0.41 0.75
CA THR A 12 -14.79 -0.30 0.50
C THR A 12 -14.61 -1.79 0.75
N ILE A 13 -15.55 -2.48 1.41
CA ILE A 13 -15.58 -3.95 1.40
C ILE A 13 -16.52 -4.38 0.29
N LEU A 14 -16.03 -5.20 -0.65
CA LEU A 14 -16.80 -5.79 -1.73
C LEU A 14 -17.07 -7.27 -1.40
N GLY A 15 -18.34 -7.64 -1.28
CA GLY A 15 -18.77 -8.99 -0.91
C GLY A 15 -19.21 -9.10 0.55
N PRO A 16 -19.21 -10.31 1.14
CA PRO A 16 -19.58 -10.53 2.53
C PRO A 16 -18.67 -9.75 3.49
N VAL A 17 -19.27 -9.14 4.50
CA VAL A 17 -18.53 -8.50 5.60
C VAL A 17 -18.24 -9.57 6.66
N ASP A 18 -17.18 -10.34 6.43
CA ASP A 18 -16.67 -11.36 7.36
C ASP A 18 -15.48 -10.85 8.18
N SER A 19 -14.98 -11.69 9.10
CA SER A 19 -13.85 -11.33 9.96
C SER A 19 -12.58 -11.03 9.16
N ALA A 20 -12.34 -11.75 8.06
CA ALA A 20 -11.16 -11.55 7.23
C ALA A 20 -11.21 -10.21 6.50
N ALA A 21 -12.36 -9.84 5.93
CA ALA A 21 -12.56 -8.55 5.29
C ALA A 21 -12.45 -7.36 6.26
N LEU A 22 -12.99 -7.50 7.48
CA LEU A 22 -12.87 -6.49 8.52
C LEU A 22 -11.42 -6.33 8.99
N GLU A 23 -10.71 -7.44 9.17
CA GLU A 23 -9.30 -7.44 9.56
C GLU A 23 -8.42 -6.83 8.47
N ALA A 24 -8.60 -7.21 7.21
CA ALA A 24 -7.89 -6.64 6.07
C ALA A 24 -8.13 -5.14 5.94
N ARG A 25 -9.38 -4.69 6.09
CA ARG A 25 -9.73 -3.26 6.10
C ARG A 25 -8.98 -2.53 7.21
N GLU A 26 -8.97 -3.06 8.43
CA GLU A 26 -8.36 -2.40 9.57
C GLU A 26 -6.83 -2.32 9.47
N VAL A 27 -6.19 -3.40 9.01
CA VAL A 27 -4.73 -3.41 8.76
C VAL A 27 -4.35 -2.37 7.72
N ILE A 28 -5.10 -2.27 6.62
CA ILE A 28 -4.81 -1.29 5.57
C ILE A 28 -5.11 0.14 6.00
N ARG A 29 -6.15 0.36 6.82
CA ARG A 29 -6.40 1.67 7.44
C ARG A 29 -5.20 2.13 8.27
N LYS A 30 -4.69 1.28 9.17
CA LYS A 30 -3.49 1.57 9.98
C LYS A 30 -2.24 1.77 9.14
N PHE A 31 -2.08 0.96 8.08
CA PHE A 31 -0.96 1.08 7.16
C PHE A 31 -0.97 2.43 6.44
N HIS A 32 -2.15 2.90 5.99
CA HIS A 32 -2.30 4.24 5.42
C HIS A 32 -2.01 5.34 6.43
N GLU A 33 -2.47 5.22 7.69
CA GLU A 33 -2.15 6.18 8.75
C GLU A 33 -0.64 6.27 9.02
N ALA A 34 0.05 5.13 9.04
CA ALA A 34 1.50 5.09 9.19
C ALA A 34 2.22 5.80 8.01
N PHE A 35 1.74 5.60 6.78
CA PHE A 35 2.25 6.31 5.60
C PHE A 35 2.01 7.82 5.66
N ASP A 36 0.79 8.24 6.01
CA ASP A 36 0.41 9.66 6.08
C ASP A 36 1.11 10.38 7.23
N GLY A 37 1.32 9.70 8.37
CA GLY A 37 2.00 10.21 9.54
C GLY A 37 3.53 10.12 9.48
N HIS A 38 4.09 9.54 8.41
CA HIS A 38 5.52 9.22 8.30
C HIS A 38 6.05 8.38 9.48
N ASP A 39 5.19 7.54 10.08
CA ASP A 39 5.49 6.72 11.25
C ASP A 39 6.01 5.34 10.81
N ALA A 40 7.34 5.21 10.79
CA ALA A 40 8.01 3.98 10.41
C ALA A 40 7.78 2.82 11.39
N HIS A 41 7.50 3.11 12.67
CA HIS A 41 7.33 2.10 13.71
C HIS A 41 5.91 1.55 13.71
N ALA A 42 4.91 2.38 13.39
CA ALA A 42 3.52 1.94 13.25
C ALA A 42 3.33 0.85 12.17
N MET A 43 4.27 0.70 11.23
CA MET A 43 4.24 -0.36 10.21
C MET A 43 4.77 -1.70 10.72
N GLU A 44 5.62 -1.74 11.75
CA GLU A 44 6.36 -2.94 12.14
C GLU A 44 5.42 -4.10 12.52
N ASP A 45 4.38 -3.80 13.31
CA ASP A 45 3.39 -4.78 13.75
C ASP A 45 2.40 -5.20 12.66
N LEU A 46 2.30 -4.43 11.58
CA LEU A 46 1.39 -4.68 10.46
C LEU A 46 1.96 -5.65 9.44
N VAL A 47 3.26 -5.99 9.50
CA VAL A 47 3.96 -6.77 8.48
C VAL A 47 4.33 -8.15 9.00
N ALA A 48 3.93 -9.20 8.28
CA ALA A 48 4.23 -10.58 8.64
C ALA A 48 5.73 -10.90 8.51
N GLU A 49 6.20 -11.89 9.27
CA GLU A 49 7.62 -12.30 9.27
C GLU A 49 8.07 -12.75 7.88
N ASP A 50 7.19 -13.43 7.15
CA ASP A 50 7.39 -14.02 5.82
C ASP A 50 6.81 -13.15 4.69
N CYS A 51 6.50 -11.88 4.97
CA CYS A 51 5.90 -10.98 3.97
C CYS A 51 6.75 -10.90 2.69
N ILE A 52 6.09 -10.88 1.54
CA ILE A 52 6.73 -10.72 0.23
C ILE A 52 6.25 -9.44 -0.43
N ILE A 53 7.17 -8.68 -1.01
CA ILE A 53 6.86 -7.59 -1.94
C ILE A 53 7.36 -7.97 -3.33
N GLU A 54 6.52 -7.80 -4.33
CA GLU A 54 6.92 -7.69 -5.74
C GLU A 54 6.78 -6.21 -6.13
N ASN A 55 7.92 -5.54 -6.29
CA ASN A 55 7.94 -4.09 -6.49
C ASN A 55 7.56 -3.72 -7.93
N THR A 56 7.22 -2.46 -8.16
CA THR A 56 6.77 -1.95 -9.47
C THR A 56 7.82 -2.01 -10.58
N GLY A 57 9.09 -2.24 -10.22
CA GLY A 57 10.19 -2.42 -11.14
C GLY A 57 11.44 -3.01 -10.47
N PRO A 58 12.51 -3.24 -11.24
CA PRO A 58 12.56 -3.09 -12.69
C PRO A 58 11.78 -4.19 -13.43
N ALA A 59 11.32 -3.89 -14.64
CA ALA A 59 10.79 -4.89 -15.56
C ALA A 59 11.87 -5.95 -15.91
N PRO A 60 11.50 -7.21 -16.25
CA PRO A 60 10.13 -7.67 -16.49
C PRO A 60 9.34 -8.04 -15.23
N ASP A 61 10.02 -8.46 -14.15
CA ASP A 61 9.37 -9.17 -13.04
C ASP A 61 9.16 -8.32 -11.77
N GLY A 62 9.82 -7.16 -11.69
CA GLY A 62 9.88 -6.38 -10.45
C GLY A 62 10.90 -6.95 -9.45
N ALA A 63 11.44 -6.08 -8.59
CA ALA A 63 12.31 -6.52 -7.51
C ALA A 63 11.49 -7.29 -6.46
N ARG A 64 11.93 -8.51 -6.13
CA ARG A 64 11.29 -9.35 -5.12
C ARG A 64 11.98 -9.19 -3.76
N LEU A 65 11.25 -8.70 -2.76
CA LEU A 65 11.71 -8.52 -1.39
C LEU A 65 11.03 -9.56 -0.49
N VAL A 66 11.80 -10.19 0.39
CA VAL A 66 11.31 -11.31 1.22
C VAL A 66 11.64 -11.08 2.68
N GLY A 67 10.62 -11.29 3.52
CA GLY A 67 10.70 -11.20 4.95
C GLY A 67 10.44 -9.79 5.47
N ARG A 68 9.98 -9.71 6.73
CA ARG A 68 9.59 -8.44 7.38
C ARG A 68 10.63 -7.34 7.21
N ALA A 69 11.89 -7.64 7.48
CA ALA A 69 12.97 -6.66 7.45
C ALA A 69 13.13 -6.00 6.08
N ALA A 70 13.11 -6.78 4.99
CA ALA A 70 13.25 -6.25 3.64
C ALA A 70 12.02 -5.44 3.21
N CYS A 71 10.83 -5.92 3.57
CA CYS A 71 9.57 -5.24 3.26
C CYS A 71 9.44 -3.89 3.99
N LEU A 72 9.74 -3.85 5.29
CA LEU A 72 9.76 -2.62 6.07
C LEU A 72 10.81 -1.63 5.57
N ALA A 73 12.03 -2.08 5.26
CA ALA A 73 13.07 -1.21 4.75
C ALA A 73 12.61 -0.46 3.47
N ASN A 74 11.91 -1.15 2.57
CA ASN A 74 11.32 -0.55 1.37
C ASN A 74 10.23 0.48 1.69
N TRP A 75 9.21 0.10 2.46
CA TRP A 75 8.10 1.02 2.77
C TRP A 75 8.52 2.21 3.61
N GLN A 76 9.38 2.01 4.60
CA GLN A 76 9.89 3.11 5.43
C GLN A 76 10.78 4.07 4.62
N ALA A 77 11.54 3.58 3.63
CA ALA A 77 12.29 4.46 2.73
C ALA A 77 11.36 5.34 1.89
N ILE A 78 10.26 4.76 1.38
CA ILE A 78 9.24 5.51 0.64
C ILE A 78 8.57 6.54 1.55
N ALA A 79 8.16 6.12 2.76
CA ALA A 79 7.53 7.01 3.72
C ALA A 79 8.44 8.19 4.10
N ARG A 80 9.76 8.02 4.21
CA ARG A 80 10.69 9.13 4.53
C ARG A 80 10.90 10.13 3.39
N SER A 81 10.42 9.86 2.17
CA SER A 81 10.60 10.76 1.03
C SER A 81 9.69 11.99 1.11
N THR A 82 10.27 13.18 1.24
CA THR A 82 9.51 14.44 1.37
C THR A 82 9.20 15.12 0.03
N GLY A 83 9.87 14.72 -1.05
CA GLY A 83 9.67 15.29 -2.39
C GLY A 83 8.63 14.56 -3.24
N THR A 84 8.04 13.49 -2.69
CA THR A 84 7.12 12.62 -3.42
C THR A 84 5.96 12.21 -2.55
N ARG A 85 4.78 12.01 -3.13
CA ARG A 85 3.58 11.63 -2.37
C ARG A 85 2.71 10.65 -3.15
N PHE A 86 1.95 9.84 -2.41
CA PHE A 86 0.89 9.02 -2.97
C PHE A 86 -0.47 9.72 -2.83
N VAL A 87 -1.24 9.77 -3.90
CA VAL A 87 -2.68 10.08 -3.91
C VAL A 87 -3.42 8.77 -4.01
N ARG A 88 -4.18 8.42 -2.98
CA ARG A 88 -5.09 7.26 -3.03
C ARG A 88 -6.29 7.61 -3.89
N GLU A 89 -6.53 6.79 -4.92
CA GLU A 89 -7.63 6.97 -5.87
C GLU A 89 -8.84 6.10 -5.53
N GLU A 90 -8.58 4.85 -5.12
CA GLU A 90 -9.62 3.86 -4.82
C GLU A 90 -9.01 2.76 -3.95
N VAL A 91 -9.72 2.35 -2.90
CA VAL A 91 -9.29 1.25 -2.04
C VAL A 91 -10.46 0.32 -1.79
N PHE A 92 -10.28 -0.97 -2.05
CA PHE A 92 -11.29 -1.95 -1.72
C PHE A 92 -10.71 -3.29 -1.26
N VAL A 93 -11.50 -3.99 -0.45
CA VAL A 93 -11.20 -5.27 0.17
C VAL A 93 -12.16 -6.32 -0.37
N VAL A 94 -11.64 -7.52 -0.65
CA VAL A 94 -12.43 -8.73 -0.97
C VAL A 94 -11.84 -9.88 -0.15
N GLY A 95 -12.51 -10.26 0.94
CA GLY A 95 -11.96 -11.20 1.93
C GLY A 95 -10.61 -10.72 2.46
N GLU A 96 -9.56 -11.54 2.32
CA GLU A 96 -8.19 -11.22 2.74
C GLU A 96 -7.40 -10.32 1.77
N ARG A 97 -7.94 -10.05 0.57
CA ARG A 97 -7.23 -9.28 -0.47
C ARG A 97 -7.65 -7.83 -0.46
N VAL A 98 -6.69 -6.94 -0.73
CA VAL A 98 -6.92 -5.50 -0.84
C VAL A 98 -6.32 -4.99 -2.15
N VAL A 99 -7.10 -4.18 -2.87
CA VAL A 99 -6.61 -3.42 -4.02
C VAL A 99 -6.54 -1.96 -3.62
N ILE A 100 -5.36 -1.36 -3.80
CA ILE A 100 -5.11 0.06 -3.56
C ILE A 100 -4.69 0.66 -4.90
N ARG A 101 -5.54 1.45 -5.52
CA ARG A 101 -5.15 2.29 -6.65
C ARG A 101 -4.64 3.63 -6.15
N TRP A 102 -3.56 4.06 -6.78
CA TRP A 102 -2.89 5.28 -6.37
C TRP A 102 -2.23 6.00 -7.55
N ARG A 103 -1.87 7.24 -7.31
CA ARG A 103 -0.96 8.02 -8.14
C ARG A 103 0.24 8.43 -7.31
N TYR A 104 1.43 8.14 -7.78
CA TYR A 104 2.68 8.59 -7.20
C TYR A 104 3.09 9.88 -7.90
N CYS A 105 3.21 10.97 -7.14
CA CYS A 105 3.53 12.31 -7.63
C CYS A 105 4.94 12.70 -7.18
N TRP A 106 5.75 13.25 -8.08
CA TRP A 106 7.06 13.86 -7.80
C TRP A 106 7.13 15.34 -8.23
N GLY A 107 5.96 15.92 -8.54
CA GLY A 107 5.79 17.34 -8.84
C GLY A 107 4.30 17.73 -8.72
N ASP A 108 4.01 18.99 -9.00
CA ASP A 108 2.66 19.57 -8.83
C ASP A 108 1.76 19.43 -10.07
N ASP A 109 2.29 19.00 -11.21
CA ASP A 109 1.55 18.78 -12.44
C ASP A 109 1.27 17.29 -12.73
N ASP A 110 0.33 17.03 -13.63
CA ASP A 110 -0.09 15.67 -13.99
C ASP A 110 1.02 14.88 -14.70
N ALA A 111 1.91 15.58 -15.41
CA ALA A 111 3.04 14.98 -16.12
C ALA A 111 4.11 14.45 -15.16
N SER A 112 4.20 15.02 -13.96
CA SER A 112 5.13 14.64 -12.89
C SER A 112 4.52 13.60 -11.95
N SER A 113 3.84 12.61 -12.53
CA SER A 113 3.22 11.54 -11.78
C SER A 113 3.02 10.26 -12.59
N ILE A 114 2.88 9.15 -11.89
CA ILE A 114 2.55 7.84 -12.47
C ILE A 114 1.39 7.22 -11.71
N ARG A 115 0.48 6.57 -12.43
CA ARG A 115 -0.59 5.79 -11.81
C ARG A 115 -0.13 4.35 -11.61
N GLY A 116 -0.55 3.78 -10.50
CA GLY A 116 -0.28 2.39 -10.18
C GLY A 116 -1.36 1.78 -9.30
N LEU A 117 -1.14 0.53 -8.95
CA LEU A 117 -1.95 -0.20 -7.99
C LEU A 117 -1.09 -1.16 -7.20
N ASN A 118 -1.52 -1.43 -5.97
CA ASN A 118 -1.05 -2.56 -5.20
C ASN A 118 -2.17 -3.60 -5.08
N LEU A 119 -1.84 -4.85 -5.31
CA LEU A 119 -2.61 -6.00 -4.87
C LEU A 119 -1.95 -6.53 -3.58
N MET A 120 -2.64 -6.42 -2.46
CA MET A 120 -2.15 -6.83 -1.15
C MET A 120 -2.96 -8.00 -0.61
N ARG A 121 -2.34 -8.77 0.28
CA ARG A 121 -3.01 -9.82 1.06
C ARG A 121 -2.71 -9.64 2.54
N VAL A 122 -3.76 -9.72 3.35
CA VAL A 122 -3.71 -9.64 4.81
C VAL A 122 -4.19 -10.97 5.38
N GLN A 123 -3.42 -11.53 6.29
CA GLN A 123 -3.74 -12.79 6.95
C GLN A 123 -3.32 -12.71 8.43
N GLY A 124 -4.22 -13.07 9.35
CA GLY A 124 -3.94 -13.04 10.78
C GLY A 124 -3.49 -11.66 11.27
N GLY A 125 -4.13 -10.61 10.75
CA GLY A 125 -3.91 -9.23 11.16
C GLY A 125 -2.64 -8.60 10.62
N ARG A 126 -1.98 -9.23 9.63
CA ARG A 126 -0.72 -8.75 9.06
C ARG A 126 -0.71 -8.85 7.55
N ILE A 127 -0.02 -7.91 6.91
CA ILE A 127 0.31 -7.92 5.49
C ILE A 127 1.31 -9.04 5.26
N VAL A 128 0.94 -9.99 4.42
CA VAL A 128 1.77 -11.15 4.02
C VAL A 128 2.24 -11.04 2.58
N GLU A 129 1.63 -10.19 1.77
CA GLU A 129 1.96 -10.01 0.36
C GLU A 129 1.59 -8.61 -0.13
N ALA A 130 2.44 -8.01 -0.97
CA ALA A 130 2.10 -6.80 -1.71
C ALA A 130 2.76 -6.80 -3.10
N MET A 131 1.94 -6.77 -4.15
CA MET A 131 2.38 -6.77 -5.54
C MET A 131 2.04 -5.41 -6.18
N GLY A 132 3.06 -4.67 -6.61
CA GLY A 132 2.93 -3.34 -7.19
C GLY A 132 2.98 -3.35 -8.71
N TYR A 133 2.09 -2.61 -9.35
CA TYR A 133 2.07 -2.41 -10.80
C TYR A 133 1.88 -0.94 -11.14
N VAL A 134 2.48 -0.49 -12.23
CA VAL A 134 2.35 0.89 -12.73
C VAL A 134 2.00 0.92 -14.20
N LYS A 135 1.52 2.07 -14.67
CA LYS A 135 1.44 2.36 -16.11
C LYS A 135 2.85 2.39 -16.72
N ALA A 136 2.95 1.98 -17.98
CA ALA A 136 4.15 2.09 -18.79
C ALA A 136 4.06 3.34 -19.68
#